data_AF-A0A2A2RDX4-F1
#
_entry.id   AF-A0A2A2RDX4-F1
#
_cell.length_a   1.000
_cell.length_b   1.000
_cell.length_c   1.000
_cell.angle_alpha   90.00
_cell.angle_beta   90.00
_cell.angle_gamma   90.00
#
_symmetry.space_group_name_H-M   'P 1'
#
loop_
_entity.id
_entity.type
_entity.pdbx_description
1 polymer ?
#
loop_
_entity_poly.entity_id
_entity_poly.type
_entity_poly.pdbx_seq_one_letter_code
_entity_poly.pdbx_strand_id
1 'polypeptide(L)'
;MWGTVSLVRASGALAQSSMAGRKPKDAPALAQGLATLKESLEMGSIGSLVKSVDILPNEAYDHIVRLSKLTADPNAMVRFLDYPGVMKIVAHPRIQAILQDPELVAASQKQDYAALLRNSTLMQAVSDPSLQKLVMSLDLQKALDYAMPPDQSPTTSKSKP
;
A
#
# COMPACT_ATOMS: atom_id res chain seq x y z
N MET A 1 -29.26 -2.78 25.04
CA MET A 1 -30.36 -2.35 24.14
C MET A 1 -30.35 -0.83 24.15
N TRP A 2 -30.05 -0.18 23.00
CA TRP A 2 -30.19 1.27 22.73
C TRP A 2 -29.38 2.19 23.66
N GLY A 3 -28.46 3.05 23.26
CA GLY A 3 -27.97 3.56 21.99
C GLY A 3 -27.19 4.83 22.34
N THR A 4 -25.96 4.99 21.86
CA THR A 4 -25.24 6.27 21.92
C THR A 4 -24.32 6.39 20.72
N VAL A 5 -24.88 6.95 19.64
CA VAL A 5 -24.11 7.63 18.60
C VAL A 5 -23.88 9.07 19.06
N SER A 6 -22.68 9.57 18.80
CA SER A 6 -22.23 10.99 18.80
C SER A 6 -21.40 11.44 20.00
N LEU A 7 -20.07 11.46 19.83
CA LEU A 7 -19.21 12.66 19.94
C LEU A 7 -17.75 12.20 19.88
N VAL A 8 -16.97 12.63 18.88
CA VAL A 8 -15.74 13.42 19.04
C VAL A 8 -15.36 13.95 17.65
N ARG A 9 -15.97 15.09 17.29
CA ARG A 9 -15.41 16.04 16.31
C ARG A 9 -15.19 17.35 17.05
N ALA A 10 -14.34 17.33 18.08
CA ALA A 10 -13.91 18.53 18.82
C ALA A 10 -12.73 18.19 19.74
N SER A 11 -11.56 17.92 19.16
CA SER A 11 -10.29 17.91 19.92
C SER A 11 -9.15 18.46 19.07
N GLY A 12 -9.43 19.55 18.35
CA GLY A 12 -8.44 20.28 17.54
C GLY A 12 -8.14 21.69 18.05
N ALA A 13 -8.71 22.11 19.18
CA ALA A 13 -8.64 23.50 19.65
C ALA A 13 -8.16 23.66 21.11
N LEU A 14 -7.50 22.64 21.68
CA LEU A 14 -6.83 22.74 22.99
C LEU A 14 -5.37 22.27 22.99
N ALA A 15 -4.77 22.00 21.83
CA ALA A 15 -3.32 21.79 21.72
C ALA A 15 -2.55 23.07 21.34
N GLN A 16 -3.25 24.15 20.96
CA GLN A 16 -2.62 25.42 20.58
C GLN A 16 -2.34 26.37 21.75
N SER A 17 -2.78 26.05 22.97
CA SER A 17 -2.59 26.93 24.14
C SER A 17 -1.47 26.50 25.11
N SER A 18 -0.74 25.41 24.85
CA SER A 18 0.44 25.04 25.67
C SER A 18 1.79 25.20 24.96
N MET A 19 1.81 25.75 23.73
CA MET A 19 3.04 25.97 22.95
C MET A 19 3.33 27.46 22.68
N ALA A 20 2.59 28.37 23.32
CA ALA A 20 2.96 29.79 23.36
C ALA A 20 3.71 30.05 24.67
N GLY A 21 5.01 29.76 24.72
CA GLY A 21 5.83 30.22 25.85
C GLY A 21 7.10 29.45 26.21
N ARG A 22 7.41 28.28 25.62
CA ARG A 22 8.71 27.65 25.88
C ARG A 22 9.77 28.10 24.88
N LYS A 23 10.85 28.68 25.41
CA LYS A 23 12.06 28.98 24.65
C LYS A 23 12.61 27.68 24.00
N PRO A 24 13.26 27.76 22.83
CA PRO A 24 13.74 26.60 22.06
C PRO A 24 14.70 25.64 22.79
N LYS A 25 15.19 26.01 23.98
CA LYS A 25 16.24 25.28 24.70
C LYS A 25 15.77 24.03 25.46
N ASP A 26 14.46 23.81 25.59
CA ASP A 26 13.92 22.63 26.31
C ASP A 26 13.22 21.62 25.38
N ALA A 27 13.37 21.76 24.07
CA ALA A 27 12.92 20.73 23.13
C ALA A 27 13.83 19.49 23.30
N PRO A 28 13.28 18.27 23.44
CA PRO A 28 14.09 17.06 23.54
C PRO A 28 15.07 17.03 22.37
N ALA A 29 16.30 16.56 22.60
CA ALA A 29 17.40 16.62 21.63
C ALA A 29 17.01 16.12 20.22
N LEU A 30 16.06 15.19 20.15
CA LEU A 30 15.45 14.69 18.92
C LEU A 30 14.61 15.75 18.17
N ALA A 31 13.81 16.54 18.87
CA ALA A 31 13.04 17.63 18.29
C ALA A 31 13.94 18.78 17.82
N GLN A 32 15.02 19.07 18.54
CA GLN A 32 16.04 20.01 18.08
C GLN A 32 16.77 19.49 16.84
N GLY A 33 17.14 18.21 16.83
CA GLY A 33 17.76 17.54 15.68
C GLY A 33 16.86 17.52 14.44
N LEU A 34 15.55 17.28 14.61
CA LEU A 34 14.57 17.34 13.52
C LEU A 34 14.38 18.77 13.01
N ALA A 35 14.42 19.77 13.89
CA ALA A 35 14.34 21.18 13.50
C ALA A 35 15.58 21.63 12.72
N THR A 36 16.79 21.25 13.15
CA THR A 36 18.02 21.57 12.41
C THR A 36 18.14 20.79 11.11
N LEU A 37 17.66 19.55 11.04
CA LEU A 37 17.61 18.80 9.79
C LEU A 37 16.62 19.42 8.79
N LYS A 38 15.45 19.87 9.27
CA LYS A 38 14.47 20.60 8.45
C LYS A 38 15.07 21.91 7.91
N GLU A 39 15.67 22.72 8.78
CA GLU A 39 16.31 23.99 8.40
C GLU A 39 17.45 23.77 7.39
N SER A 40 18.28 22.75 7.61
CA SER A 40 19.40 22.41 6.73
C SER A 40 18.97 21.87 5.36
N LEU A 41 17.77 21.26 5.27
CA LEU A 41 17.18 20.83 4.00
C LEU A 41 16.52 21.98 3.24
N GLU A 42 15.94 22.95 3.95
CA GLU A 42 15.34 24.15 3.34
C GLU A 42 16.39 25.13 2.84
N MET A 43 17.56 25.18 3.48
CA MET A 43 18.70 26.03 3.08
C MET A 43 19.65 25.36 2.07
N GLY A 44 19.53 24.05 1.85
CA GLY A 44 20.29 23.30 0.85
C GLY A 44 19.66 23.38 -0.54
N SER A 45 20.48 23.20 -1.58
CA SER A 45 20.11 23.18 -3.01
C SER A 45 19.10 22.10 -3.43
N ILE A 46 18.48 21.42 -2.47
CA ILE A 46 17.39 20.45 -2.64
C ILE A 46 16.01 21.08 -2.33
N GLY A 47 15.96 22.29 -1.73
CA GLY A 47 14.71 22.98 -1.37
C GLY A 47 13.79 23.34 -2.56
N SER A 48 14.32 23.37 -3.79
CA SER A 48 13.53 23.62 -5.02
C SER A 48 12.96 22.34 -5.65
N LEU A 49 13.44 21.16 -5.26
CA LEU A 49 13.01 19.87 -5.82
C LEU A 49 11.90 19.18 -5.01
N VAL A 50 11.60 19.64 -3.80
CA VAL A 50 10.57 19.02 -2.94
C VAL A 50 9.15 19.53 -3.24
N LYS A 51 9.00 20.62 -4.00
CA LYS A 51 7.68 21.20 -4.33
C LYS A 51 7.14 20.83 -5.71
N SER A 52 7.94 20.14 -6.53
CA SER A 52 7.61 19.78 -7.92
C SER A 52 7.77 18.30 -8.24
N VAL A 53 8.08 17.47 -7.25
CA VAL A 53 8.18 16.02 -7.43
C VAL A 53 7.30 15.36 -6.39
N ASP A 54 6.02 15.19 -6.72
CA ASP A 54 5.21 14.12 -6.14
C ASP A 54 5.85 12.83 -6.68
N ILE A 55 6.84 12.28 -5.94
CA ILE A 55 7.77 11.23 -6.43
C ILE A 55 7.02 9.96 -6.87
N LEU A 56 5.77 9.80 -6.44
CA LEU A 56 4.84 8.85 -6.99
C LEU A 56 3.51 9.58 -7.25
N PRO A 57 2.91 9.49 -8.46
CA PRO A 57 1.58 10.05 -8.69
C PRO A 57 0.58 9.45 -7.67
N ASN A 58 -0.40 10.23 -7.24
CA ASN A 58 -1.41 9.81 -6.25
C ASN A 58 -2.04 8.44 -6.55
N GLU A 59 -2.20 8.10 -7.84
CA GLU A 59 -2.66 6.79 -8.32
C GLU A 59 -1.78 5.62 -7.81
N ALA A 60 -0.45 5.78 -7.83
CA ALA A 60 0.48 4.75 -7.38
C ALA A 60 0.43 4.55 -5.86
N TYR A 61 0.26 5.63 -5.09
CA TYR A 61 0.02 5.54 -3.65
C TYR A 61 -1.29 4.81 -3.35
N ASP A 62 -2.37 5.14 -4.06
CA ASP A 62 -3.66 4.46 -3.90
C ASP A 62 -3.54 2.96 -4.19
N HIS A 63 -2.89 2.58 -5.30
CA HIS A 63 -2.66 1.18 -5.62
C HIS A 63 -1.85 0.43 -4.54
N ILE A 64 -0.81 1.04 -3.97
CA ILE A 64 -0.02 0.43 -2.88
C ILE A 64 -0.88 0.26 -1.62
N VAL A 65 -1.66 1.27 -1.26
CA VAL A 65 -2.56 1.21 -0.09
C VAL A 65 -3.62 0.15 -0.30
N ARG A 66 -4.22 0.08 -1.49
CA ARG A 66 -5.22 -0.93 -1.84
C ARG A 66 -4.61 -2.32 -1.86
N LEU A 67 -3.41 -2.49 -2.41
CA LEU A 67 -2.71 -3.78 -2.40
C LEU A 67 -2.39 -4.24 -0.97
N SER A 68 -2.02 -3.33 -0.06
CA SER A 68 -1.82 -3.68 1.35
C SER A 68 -3.12 -4.04 2.08
N LYS A 69 -4.24 -3.39 1.74
CA LYS A 69 -5.57 -3.79 2.24
C LYS A 69 -5.99 -5.14 1.68
N LEU A 70 -5.74 -5.40 0.39
CA LEU A 70 -6.03 -6.66 -0.27
C LEU A 70 -5.34 -7.84 0.43
N THR A 71 -4.05 -7.70 0.74
CA THR A 71 -3.29 -8.77 1.41
C THR A 71 -3.71 -9.00 2.85
N ALA A 72 -4.32 -8.01 3.50
CA ALA A 72 -4.86 -8.11 4.85
C ALA A 72 -6.30 -8.65 4.91
N ASP A 73 -7.04 -8.66 3.80
CA ASP A 73 -8.43 -9.17 3.70
C ASP A 73 -8.49 -10.47 2.88
N PRO A 74 -8.63 -11.64 3.51
CA PRO A 74 -8.74 -12.92 2.83
C PRO A 74 -9.88 -13.00 1.81
N ASN A 75 -11.02 -12.35 2.07
CA ASN A 75 -12.17 -12.37 1.15
C ASN A 75 -11.92 -11.48 -0.08
N ALA A 76 -11.26 -10.35 0.10
CA ALA A 76 -10.81 -9.54 -1.02
C ALA A 76 -9.75 -10.29 -1.85
N MET A 77 -8.81 -10.99 -1.20
CA MET A 77 -7.81 -11.81 -1.88
C MET A 77 -8.42 -12.91 -2.74
N VAL A 78 -9.42 -13.65 -2.24
CA VAL A 78 -10.13 -14.67 -3.04
C VAL A 78 -10.75 -14.04 -4.29
N ARG A 79 -11.47 -12.91 -4.13
CA ARG A 79 -12.04 -12.18 -5.28
C ARG A 79 -10.97 -11.71 -6.27
N PHE A 80 -9.82 -11.24 -5.77
CA PHE A 80 -8.71 -10.85 -6.64
C PHE A 80 -8.16 -12.02 -7.44
N LEU A 81 -8.01 -13.19 -6.82
CA LEU A 81 -7.55 -14.41 -7.50
C LEU A 81 -8.57 -14.91 -8.54
N ASP A 82 -9.86 -14.66 -8.34
CA ASP A 82 -10.93 -14.97 -9.29
C ASP A 82 -11.02 -13.99 -10.48
N TYR A 83 -10.28 -12.88 -10.45
CA TYR A 83 -10.28 -11.94 -11.57
C TYR A 83 -9.65 -12.60 -12.81
N PRO A 84 -10.29 -12.60 -14.01
CA PRO A 84 -9.83 -13.36 -15.16
C PRO A 84 -8.38 -13.08 -15.60
N GLY A 85 -7.91 -11.84 -15.42
CA GLY A 85 -6.51 -11.49 -15.68
C GLY A 85 -5.55 -12.14 -14.69
N VAL A 86 -5.90 -12.15 -13.40
CA VAL A 86 -5.10 -12.74 -12.33
C VAL A 86 -5.13 -14.27 -12.42
N MET A 87 -6.30 -14.87 -12.69
CA MET A 87 -6.42 -16.32 -12.92
C MET A 87 -5.45 -16.80 -14.01
N LYS A 88 -5.32 -16.06 -15.11
CA LYS A 88 -4.38 -16.39 -16.18
C LYS A 88 -2.92 -16.32 -15.74
N ILE A 89 -2.56 -15.38 -14.86
CA ILE A 89 -1.22 -15.30 -14.25
C ILE A 89 -0.99 -16.51 -13.36
N VAL A 90 -1.91 -16.79 -12.45
CA VAL A 90 -1.79 -17.89 -11.48
C VAL A 90 -1.77 -19.25 -12.18
N ALA A 91 -2.53 -19.41 -13.26
CA ALA A 91 -2.53 -20.63 -14.08
C ALA A 91 -1.26 -20.79 -14.94
N HIS A 92 -0.40 -19.76 -15.03
CA HIS A 92 0.81 -19.84 -15.84
C HIS A 92 1.77 -20.91 -15.26
N PRO A 93 2.35 -21.80 -16.09
CA PRO A 93 3.21 -22.90 -15.61
C PRO A 93 4.37 -22.43 -14.73
N ARG A 94 4.95 -21.27 -15.03
CA ARG A 94 6.03 -20.66 -14.24
C ARG A 94 5.58 -20.22 -12.84
N ILE A 95 4.35 -19.69 -12.72
CA ILE A 95 3.79 -19.30 -11.43
C ILE A 95 3.43 -20.55 -10.63
N GLN A 96 2.86 -21.57 -11.28
CA GLN A 96 2.60 -22.87 -10.66
C GLN A 96 3.89 -23.51 -10.12
N ALA A 97 4.98 -23.46 -10.89
CA ALA A 97 6.28 -23.95 -10.45
C ALA A 97 6.78 -23.20 -9.21
N ILE A 98 6.62 -21.87 -9.15
CA ILE A 98 6.96 -21.08 -7.95
C ILE A 98 6.14 -21.51 -6.73
N LEU A 99 4.83 -21.65 -6.89
CA LEU A 99 3.91 -21.99 -5.80
C LEU A 99 4.13 -23.41 -5.26
N GLN A 100 4.64 -24.31 -6.10
CA GLN A 100 4.91 -25.70 -5.76
C GLN A 100 6.36 -25.94 -5.33
N ASP A 101 7.24 -24.95 -5.42
CA ASP A 101 8.65 -25.06 -5.05
C ASP A 101 8.80 -24.97 -3.52
N PRO A 102 9.16 -26.08 -2.84
CA PRO A 102 9.26 -26.11 -1.39
C PRO A 102 10.40 -25.23 -0.86
N GLU A 103 11.46 -24.99 -1.65
CA GLU A 103 12.56 -24.12 -1.25
C GLU A 103 12.12 -22.67 -1.24
N LEU A 104 11.31 -22.25 -2.23
CA LEU A 104 10.73 -20.91 -2.26
C LEU A 104 9.74 -20.70 -1.13
N VAL A 105 8.88 -21.68 -0.86
CA VAL A 105 7.93 -21.60 0.25
C VAL A 105 8.67 -21.48 1.58
N ALA A 106 9.71 -22.30 1.80
CA ALA A 106 10.52 -22.24 3.00
C ALA A 106 11.30 -20.92 3.12
N ALA A 107 11.88 -20.42 2.03
CA ALA A 107 12.60 -19.15 2.01
C ALA A 107 11.65 -17.97 2.27
N SER A 108 10.43 -18.00 1.73
CA SER A 108 9.39 -16.99 1.99
C SER A 108 8.98 -16.97 3.47
N GLN A 109 8.73 -18.14 4.07
CA GLN A 109 8.39 -18.25 5.50
C GLN A 109 9.50 -17.76 6.42
N LYS A 110 10.76 -18.01 6.04
CA LYS A 110 11.95 -17.55 6.78
C LYS A 110 12.35 -16.12 6.48
N GLN A 111 11.65 -15.44 5.56
CA GLN A 111 12.03 -14.12 5.03
C GLN A 111 13.47 -14.08 4.51
N ASP A 112 13.95 -15.20 3.98
CA ASP A 112 15.28 -15.31 3.37
C ASP A 112 15.24 -14.82 1.93
N TYR A 113 15.28 -13.50 1.77
CA TYR A 113 15.24 -12.86 0.46
C TYR A 113 16.46 -13.23 -0.41
N ALA A 114 17.61 -13.56 0.20
CA ALA A 114 18.78 -13.99 -0.54
C ALA A 114 18.56 -15.36 -1.20
N ALA A 115 17.94 -16.30 -0.49
CA ALA A 115 17.55 -17.58 -1.03
C ALA A 115 16.48 -17.44 -2.13
N LEU A 116 15.48 -16.57 -1.94
CA LEU A 116 14.48 -16.27 -2.98
C LEU A 116 15.12 -15.74 -4.27
N LEU A 117 15.99 -14.73 -4.17
CA LEU A 117 16.62 -14.11 -5.35
C LEU A 117 17.59 -15.05 -6.10
N ARG A 118 18.10 -16.08 -5.43
CA ARG A 118 19.00 -17.09 -6.04
C ARG A 118 18.27 -18.31 -6.58
N ASN A 119 16.99 -18.47 -6.28
CA ASN A 119 16.24 -19.63 -6.68
C ASN A 119 16.01 -19.64 -8.21
N SER A 120 16.33 -20.77 -8.83
CA SER A 120 16.28 -20.91 -10.29
C SER A 120 14.85 -20.88 -10.84
N THR A 121 13.87 -21.35 -10.09
CA THR A 121 12.44 -21.35 -10.46
C THR A 121 11.92 -19.92 -10.56
N LEU A 122 12.24 -19.06 -9.58
CA LEU A 122 11.92 -17.63 -9.64
C LEU A 122 12.62 -16.95 -10.83
N MET A 123 13.91 -17.20 -11.02
CA MET A 123 14.67 -16.60 -12.13
C MET A 123 14.11 -17.00 -13.50
N GLN A 124 13.70 -18.26 -13.65
CA GLN A 124 13.06 -18.75 -14.87
C GLN A 124 11.68 -18.14 -15.09
N ALA A 125 10.91 -17.88 -14.04
CA ALA A 125 9.62 -17.19 -14.17
C ALA A 125 9.81 -15.74 -14.58
N VAL A 126 10.73 -15.01 -13.94
CA VAL A 126 10.99 -13.60 -14.24
C VAL A 126 11.52 -13.42 -15.67
N SER A 127 12.31 -14.36 -16.16
CA SER A 127 12.85 -14.34 -17.53
C SER A 127 11.87 -14.86 -18.59
N ASP A 128 10.69 -15.35 -18.21
CA ASP A 128 9.71 -15.92 -19.13
C ASP A 128 8.93 -14.82 -19.89
N PRO A 129 9.09 -14.72 -21.22
CA PRO A 129 8.49 -13.64 -21.98
C PRO A 129 6.96 -13.76 -22.10
N SER A 130 6.40 -14.98 -22.01
CA SER A 130 4.95 -15.18 -21.97
C SER A 130 4.36 -14.68 -20.67
N LEU A 131 5.01 -14.98 -19.53
CA LEU A 131 4.58 -14.48 -18.23
C LEU A 131 4.69 -12.96 -18.15
N GLN A 132 5.80 -12.38 -18.63
CA GLN A 132 5.97 -10.92 -18.66
C GLN A 132 4.86 -10.22 -19.41
N LYS A 133 4.51 -10.69 -20.62
CA LYS A 133 3.40 -10.15 -21.42
C LYS A 133 2.09 -10.22 -20.66
N LEU A 134 1.85 -11.34 -19.99
CA LEU A 134 0.60 -11.57 -19.28
C LEU A 134 0.47 -10.66 -18.06
N VAL A 135 1.54 -10.50 -17.28
CA VAL A 135 1.62 -9.54 -16.16
C VAL A 135 1.48 -8.10 -16.66
N MET A 136 2.16 -7.72 -17.75
CA MET A 136 2.06 -6.37 -18.33
C MET A 136 0.67 -6.07 -18.92
N SER A 137 -0.06 -7.09 -19.35
CA SER A 137 -1.43 -6.95 -19.85
C SER A 137 -2.48 -6.85 -18.74
N LEU A 138 -2.10 -7.12 -17.49
CA LEU A 138 -3.02 -7.05 -16.37
C LEU A 138 -3.38 -5.60 -16.06
N ASP A 139 -4.66 -5.29 -16.17
CA ASP A 139 -5.24 -4.06 -15.63
C ASP A 139 -5.37 -4.20 -14.10
N LEU A 140 -4.32 -3.79 -13.38
CA LEU A 140 -4.26 -3.89 -11.92
C LEU A 140 -5.39 -3.10 -11.25
N GLN A 141 -5.75 -1.94 -11.79
CA GLN A 141 -6.82 -1.10 -11.23
C GLN A 141 -8.16 -1.84 -11.29
N LYS A 142 -8.52 -2.39 -12.45
CA LYS A 142 -9.75 -3.20 -12.57
C LYS A 142 -9.74 -4.45 -11.70
N ALA A 143 -8.58 -5.10 -11.55
CA ALA A 143 -8.46 -6.26 -10.67
C ALA A 143 -8.68 -5.88 -9.19
N LEU A 144 -8.10 -4.75 -8.75
CA LEU A 144 -8.31 -4.22 -7.40
C LEU A 144 -9.74 -3.74 -7.20
N ASP A 145 -10.38 -3.15 -8.21
CA ASP A 145 -11.79 -2.70 -8.14
C ASP A 145 -12.75 -3.89 -8.04
N TYR A 146 -12.46 -4.99 -8.74
CA TYR A 146 -13.22 -6.23 -8.63
C TYR A 146 -13.09 -6.85 -7.23
N ALA A 147 -11.88 -6.83 -6.66
CA ALA A 147 -11.59 -7.41 -5.36
C ALA A 147 -12.11 -6.59 -4.18
N MET A 148 -11.98 -5.27 -4.29
CA MET A 148 -12.38 -4.28 -3.29
C MET A 148 -13.21 -3.21 -3.98
N PRO A 149 -14.48 -3.49 -4.30
CA PRO A 149 -15.36 -2.48 -4.84
C PRO A 149 -15.39 -1.30 -3.85
N PRO A 150 -15.28 -0.05 -4.32
CA PRO A 150 -15.44 1.11 -3.45
C PRO A 150 -16.76 0.96 -2.71
N ASP A 151 -16.78 1.24 -1.41
CA ASP A 151 -17.94 1.05 -0.52
C ASP A 151 -19.21 1.61 -1.18
N GLN A 152 -19.95 0.74 -1.87
CA GLN A 152 -21.33 0.99 -2.24
C GLN A 152 -22.12 0.74 -0.97
N SER A 153 -22.06 1.71 -0.05
CA SER A 153 -23.08 1.83 0.98
C SER A 153 -24.44 1.82 0.26
N PRO A 154 -25.36 0.89 0.58
CA PRO A 154 -26.63 0.81 -0.12
C PRO A 154 -27.51 1.97 0.33
N THR A 155 -27.46 3.10 -0.36
CA THR A 155 -28.46 4.16 -0.18
C THR A 155 -29.69 3.85 -1.04
N THR A 156 -30.62 3.15 -0.39
CA THR A 156 -32.07 3.30 -0.49
C THR A 156 -32.72 3.02 -1.85
N SER A 157 -33.31 1.82 -1.88
CA SER A 157 -34.54 1.48 -2.57
C SER A 157 -35.46 2.68 -2.82
N LYS A 158 -35.83 2.86 -4.10
CA LYS A 158 -36.93 3.71 -4.53
C LYS A 158 -38.17 3.43 -3.70
N SER A 159 -38.68 4.44 -2.99
CA SER A 159 -40.07 4.49 -2.56
C SER A 159 -40.70 5.75 -3.13
N LYS A 160 -41.47 5.57 -4.19
CA LYS A 160 -42.60 6.41 -4.61
C LYS A 160 -43.73 5.42 -4.91
N PRO A 161 -44.98 5.64 -4.50
CA PRO A 161 -45.80 6.78 -4.91
C PRO A 161 -46.03 7.83 -3.83
#